data_AF-A0A2U1V6N3-F1
#
_entry.id   AF-A0A2U1V6N3-F1
#
_cell.length_a   1.000
_cell.length_b   1.000
_cell.length_c   1.000
_cell.angle_alpha   90.00
_cell.angle_beta   90.00
_cell.angle_gamma   90.00
#
_symmetry.space_group_name_H-M   'P 1'
#
loop_
_entity.id
_entity.type
_entity.pdbx_description
1 polymer ?
#
loop_
_entity_poly.entity_id
_entity_poly.type
_entity_poly.pdbx_seq_one_letter_code
_entity_poly.pdbx_strand_id
1 'polypeptide(L)' 'MPNDPKPRRRAACPVCGKPSDPAHRPFCSDRCRQVDLGRWLQGGYVIPGAPVPGPEEEDGQA' A
#
# COMPACT_ATOMS: atom_id res chain seq x y z
N MET A 1 -0.99 7.71 29.82
CA MET A 1 -1.07 6.63 28.81
C MET A 1 -2.54 6.30 28.70
N PRO A 2 -3.16 6.16 27.52
CA PRO A 2 -2.95 4.86 26.89
C PRO A 2 -3.18 4.83 25.37
N ASN A 3 -2.10 4.47 24.69
CA ASN A 3 -2.12 3.77 23.42
C ASN A 3 -2.89 2.45 23.63
N ASP A 4 -4.22 2.50 23.52
CA ASP A 4 -5.10 1.33 23.62
C ASP A 4 -5.05 0.59 22.28
N PRO A 5 -4.55 -0.66 22.22
CA PRO A 5 -4.49 -1.39 20.97
C PRO A 5 -5.90 -1.79 20.55
N LYS A 6 -6.50 -0.96 19.70
CA LYS A 6 -7.80 -1.21 19.06
C LYS A 6 -7.87 -2.67 18.58
N PRO A 7 -8.92 -3.43 18.93
CA PRO A 7 -9.01 -4.84 18.60
C PRO A 7 -8.91 -5.02 17.09
N ARG A 8 -7.91 -5.81 16.65
CA ARG A 8 -7.67 -6.06 15.24
C ARG A 8 -8.83 -6.89 14.69
N ARG A 9 -9.75 -6.24 13.97
CA ARG A 9 -10.80 -6.93 13.18
C ARG A 9 -10.12 -8.01 12.35
N ARG A 10 -10.73 -9.19 12.23
CA ARG A 10 -10.23 -10.26 11.35
C ARG A 10 -9.92 -9.63 10.00
N ALA A 11 -8.65 -9.64 9.62
CA ALA A 11 -8.20 -8.91 8.45
C ALA A 11 -8.91 -9.45 7.22
N ALA A 12 -9.58 -8.59 6.48
CA ALA A 12 -10.03 -8.92 5.14
C ALA A 12 -8.80 -9.03 4.23
N CYS A 13 -8.84 -9.93 3.25
CA CYS A 13 -7.82 -10.07 2.23
C CYS A 13 -7.71 -8.74 1.46
N PRO A 14 -6.53 -8.10 1.39
CA PRO A 14 -6.37 -6.80 0.75
C PRO A 14 -6.58 -6.86 -0.78
N VAL A 15 -6.54 -8.07 -1.36
CA VAL A 15 -6.69 -8.27 -2.80
C VAL A 15 -8.14 -8.43 -3.24
N CYS A 16 -8.98 -9.09 -2.42
CA CYS A 16 -10.34 -9.48 -2.82
C CYS A 16 -11.42 -9.31 -1.74
N GLY A 17 -11.07 -8.84 -0.54
CA GLY A 17 -12.01 -8.56 0.56
C GLY A 17 -12.53 -9.78 1.33
N LYS A 18 -12.25 -11.01 0.90
CA LYS A 18 -12.64 -12.24 1.62
C LYS A 18 -11.94 -12.36 2.98
N PRO A 19 -12.49 -13.08 3.97
CA PRO A 19 -11.82 -13.31 5.25
C PRO A 19 -10.41 -13.91 5.04
N SER A 20 -9.39 -13.37 5.73
CA SER A 20 -8.06 -13.95 5.69
C SER A 20 -8.08 -15.38 6.23
N ASP A 21 -7.38 -16.28 5.56
CA ASP A 21 -7.14 -17.63 6.06
C ASP A 21 -5.93 -17.59 7.01
N PRO A 22 -6.01 -18.16 8.24
CA PRO A 22 -4.88 -18.28 9.15
C PRO A 22 -3.57 -18.77 8.53
N ALA A 23 -3.62 -19.70 7.58
CA ALA A 23 -2.44 -20.23 6.90
C ALA A 23 -1.85 -19.27 5.85
N HIS A 24 -2.65 -18.35 5.34
CA HIS A 24 -2.30 -17.47 4.22
C HIS A 24 -2.29 -15.98 4.59
N ARG A 25 -2.34 -15.63 5.88
CA ARG A 25 -2.42 -14.23 6.34
C ARG A 25 -1.29 -13.38 5.74
N PRO A 26 -1.58 -12.15 5.26
CA PRO A 26 -2.86 -11.41 5.37
C PRO A 26 -3.92 -11.75 4.30
N PHE A 27 -3.70 -12.74 3.45
CA PHE A 27 -4.56 -13.09 2.33
C PHE A 27 -5.54 -14.22 2.65
N CYS A 28 -6.46 -14.48 1.71
CA CYS A 28 -7.35 -15.64 1.78
C CYS A 28 -6.79 -16.89 1.08
N SER A 29 -5.72 -16.78 0.28
CA SER A 29 -5.10 -17.89 -0.45
C SER A 29 -3.76 -17.50 -1.10
N ASP A 30 -2.97 -18.50 -1.52
CA ASP A 30 -1.74 -18.32 -2.31
C ASP A 30 -1.96 -17.56 -3.63
N ARG A 31 -3.14 -17.72 -4.25
CA ARG A 31 -3.48 -16.96 -5.47
C ARG A 31 -3.50 -15.46 -5.19
N CYS A 32 -4.11 -15.04 -4.09
CA CYS A 32 -4.17 -13.62 -3.75
C CYS A 32 -2.78 -13.08 -3.39
N ARG A 33 -1.92 -13.87 -2.71
CA ARG A 33 -0.53 -13.49 -2.45
C ARG A 33 0.24 -13.21 -3.75
N GLN A 34 0.08 -14.05 -4.76
CA GLN A 34 0.76 -13.87 -6.05
C GLN A 34 0.22 -12.68 -6.84
N VAL A 35 -1.09 -12.42 -6.79
CA VAL A 35 -1.68 -11.22 -7.41
C VAL A 35 -1.15 -9.94 -6.76
N ASP A 36 -1.06 -9.91 -5.43
CA ASP A 36 -0.49 -8.78 -4.70
C ASP A 36 0.97 -8.54 -5.14
N LEU A 37 1.78 -9.60 -5.17
CA LEU A 37 3.16 -9.53 -5.66
C LEU A 37 3.23 -9.00 -7.10
N GLY A 38 2.34 -9.44 -7.98
CA GLY A 38 2.25 -8.91 -9.35
C GLY A 38 2.00 -7.40 -9.39
N ARG A 39 1.11 -6.89 -8.54
CA ARG A 39 0.86 -5.44 -8.42
C ARG A 39 2.10 -4.68 -7.94
N TRP A 40 2.85 -5.25 -6.99
CA TRP A 40 4.13 -4.68 -6.53
C TRP A 40 5.13 -4.58 -7.67
N LEU A 41 5.35 -5.68 -8.39
CA LEU A 41 6.33 -5.75 -9.48
C LEU A 41 5.96 -4.84 -10.66
N GLN A 42 4.66 -4.55 -10.85
CA GLN A 42 4.16 -3.64 -11.88
C GLN A 42 4.18 -2.16 -11.45
N GLY A 43 4.60 -1.84 -10.22
CA GLY A 43 4.56 -0.48 -9.70
C GLY A 43 3.14 0.02 -9.40
N GLY A 44 2.18 -0.88 -9.18
CA GLY A 44 0.79 -0.53 -8.88
C GLY A 44 0.56 0.08 -7.49
N TYR A 45 1.58 0.07 -6.62
CA TYR A 45 1.55 0.70 -5.32
C TYR A 45 2.31 2.04 -5.37
N VAL A 46 1.56 3.13 -5.32
CA VAL A 46 2.09 4.50 -5.36
C VAL A 46 1.72 5.21 -4.06
N ILE A 47 2.70 5.87 -3.44
CA ILE A 47 2.47 6.81 -2.34
C ILE A 47 2.36 8.20 -2.97
N PRO A 48 1.19 8.86 -2.91
CA PRO A 48 1.07 10.22 -3.44
C PRO A 48 2.00 11.16 -2.65
N GLY A 49 2.90 11.83 -3.37
CA GLY A 49 3.77 12.86 -2.81
C GLY A 49 3.12 14.25 -2.88
N ALA A 50 3.65 15.19 -2.10
CA ALA A 50 3.39 16.60 -2.36
C ALA A 50 3.96 16.96 -3.75
N PRO A 51 3.37 17.93 -4.47
CA PRO A 51 3.95 18.45 -5.70
C PRO A 51 5.42 18.82 -5.47
N VAL A 52 6.31 18.34 -6.34
CA VAL A 52 7.71 18.77 -6.32
C VAL A 52 7.71 20.23 -6.80
N PRO A 53 8.24 21.20 -6.02
CA PRO A 53 8.40 22.56 -6.52
C PRO A 53 9.24 22.50 -7.81
N GLY A 54 8.73 23.11 -8.88
CA GLY A 54 9.42 23.14 -10.16
C GLY A 54 10.79 23.83 -10.04
N PRO A 55 11.71 23.60 -10.99
CA PRO A 55 12.92 24.39 -11.04
C PRO A 55 12.50 25.86 -11.13
N GLU A 56 12.92 26.65 -10.16
CA GLU A 56 12.97 28.09 -10.30
C GLU A 56 13.69 28.39 -11.62
N GLU A 57 12.98 29.07 -12.53
CA GLU A 57 13.58 29.60 -13.74
C GLU A 57 14.66 30.59 -13.26
N GLU A 58 15.93 30.25 -13.47
CA GLU A 58 17.04 31.18 -13.31
C GLU A 58 16.87 32.29 -14.36
N ASP A 59 16.08 33.30 -14.02
CA ASP A 59 16.06 34.59 -14.69
C ASP A 59 17.39 35.29 -14.34
N GLY A 60 18.41 34.96 -15.14
CA GLY A 60 19.78 35.47 -15.04
C GLY A 60 20.24 36.08 -16.36
N GLN A 61 19.53 37.12 -16.81
CA GLN A 61 19.91 37.98 -17.93
C GLN A 61 21.07 38.93 -17.50
N ALA A 62 22.28 38.73 -18.02
CA ALA A 62 23.27 39.75 -18.45
C ALA A 62 24.69 39.17 -18.59
#